data_AF-A0A0B2X6Z5-F1
#
_entry.id   AF-A0A0B2X6Z5-F1
#
_cell.length_a   1.000
_cell.length_b   1.000
_cell.length_c   1.000
_cell.angle_alpha   90.00
_cell.angle_beta   90.00
_cell.angle_gamma   90.00
#
_symmetry.space_group_name_H-M   'P 1'
#
loop_
_entity.id
_entity.type
_entity.pdbx_description
1 polymer ?
#
loop_
_entity_poly.entity_id
_entity_poly.type
_entity_poly.pdbx_seq_one_letter_code
_entity_poly.pdbx_strand_id
1 'polypeptide(L)'
;MDETGFRTGEGKDKLVITRRNGAHYFGIPENRKSAAATEAISASGHFVLAFLILSEQMHMASLYEISELDADTAIQPTPTGYSNNESSLEWLQLFDKHSADLKSSRRLLILDGHGSHHTRQFTEYCDEHDIIPFGMPPNLTHVL
;
A
#
# COMPACT_ATOMS: atom_id res chain seq x y z
N MET A 1 6.68 -5.14 -5.89
CA MET A 1 5.85 -4.51 -4.84
C MET A 1 5.68 -3.08 -5.23
N ASP A 2 4.51 -2.51 -4.99
CA ASP A 2 4.27 -1.08 -5.19
C ASP A 2 3.29 -0.56 -4.15
N GLU A 3 3.31 0.75 -3.92
CA GLU A 3 2.40 1.46 -3.02
C GLU A 3 1.45 2.34 -3.83
N THR A 4 0.16 2.21 -3.59
CA THR A 4 -0.87 3.08 -4.17
C THR A 4 -1.54 3.91 -3.09
N GLY A 5 -1.50 5.23 -3.27
CA GLY A 5 -2.19 6.19 -2.42
C GLY A 5 -3.62 6.48 -2.90
N PHE A 6 -4.55 6.50 -1.97
CA PHE A 6 -5.94 6.90 -2.11
C PHE A 6 -6.21 8.13 -1.26
N ARG A 7 -7.13 8.98 -1.70
CA ARG A 7 -7.58 10.13 -0.92
C ARG A 7 -9.09 10.14 -0.86
N THR A 8 -9.61 10.16 0.37
CA THR A 8 -11.04 10.23 0.61
C THR A 8 -11.56 11.59 0.15
N GLY A 9 -12.68 11.58 -0.58
CA GLY A 9 -13.32 12.80 -1.06
C GLY A 9 -12.62 13.54 -2.21
N GLU A 10 -11.61 12.92 -2.83
CA GLU A 10 -11.07 13.37 -4.11
C GLU A 10 -11.87 12.69 -5.24
N GLY A 11 -12.98 13.32 -5.64
CA GLY A 11 -13.77 12.91 -6.80
C GLY A 11 -13.21 13.46 -8.12
N LYS A 12 -13.58 12.83 -9.25
CA LYS A 12 -13.37 13.44 -10.57
C LYS A 12 -14.38 14.54 -10.84
N ASP A 13 -14.01 15.52 -11.66
CA ASP A 13 -14.93 16.53 -12.17
C ASP A 13 -16.16 15.87 -12.79
N LYS A 14 -17.35 16.34 -12.40
CA LYS A 14 -18.62 15.90 -12.97
C LYS A 14 -19.24 17.03 -13.78
N LEU A 15 -19.55 16.76 -15.04
CA LEU A 15 -20.35 17.67 -15.84
C LEU A 15 -21.81 17.58 -15.40
N VAL A 16 -22.34 18.65 -14.81
CA VAL A 16 -23.74 18.76 -14.42
C VAL A 16 -24.43 19.76 -15.34
N ILE A 17 -25.36 19.30 -16.16
CA ILE A 17 -26.16 20.16 -17.05
C ILE A 17 -27.39 20.63 -16.29
N THR A 18 -27.52 21.94 -16.08
CA THR A 18 -28.69 22.54 -15.41
C THR A 18 -29.39 23.54 -16.32
N ARG A 19 -30.69 23.79 -16.09
CA ARG A 19 -31.48 24.79 -16.84
C ARG A 19 -31.11 26.24 -16.49
N ARG A 20 -30.32 26.47 -15.43
CA ARG A 20 -29.91 27.81 -15.00
C ARG A 20 -28.54 28.13 -15.59
N ASN A 21 -28.36 29.38 -16.03
CA ASN A 21 -27.04 29.85 -16.46
C ASN A 21 -26.16 30.11 -15.23
N GLY A 22 -25.04 29.42 -15.13
CA GLY A 22 -24.02 29.65 -14.10
C GLY A 22 -23.22 28.38 -13.77
N ALA A 23 -21.90 28.53 -13.65
CA ALA A 23 -21.06 27.49 -13.07
C ALA A 23 -21.12 27.60 -11.54
N HIS A 24 -21.47 26.50 -10.88
CA HIS A 24 -21.49 26.42 -9.41
C HIS A 24 -20.39 25.45 -8.96
N TYR A 25 -19.48 25.95 -8.12
CA TYR A 25 -18.51 25.11 -7.44
C TYR A 25 -19.08 24.70 -6.08
N PHE A 26 -19.26 23.40 -5.87
CA PHE A 26 -19.62 22.86 -4.57
C PHE A 26 -18.33 22.40 -3.90
N GLY A 27 -17.99 23.01 -2.76
CA GLY A 27 -16.93 22.49 -1.90
C GLY A 27 -17.33 21.09 -1.44
N ILE A 28 -16.45 20.11 -1.66
CA ILE A 28 -16.66 18.74 -1.18
C ILE A 28 -16.42 18.75 0.33
N PRO A 29 -17.41 18.44 1.18
CA PRO A 29 -17.30 18.51 2.64
C PRO A 29 -16.56 17.31 3.25
N GLU A 30 -15.91 16.49 2.43
CA GLU A 30 -15.24 15.27 2.84
C GLU A 30 -13.83 15.57 3.37
N ASN A 31 -13.42 14.83 4.41
CA ASN A 31 -12.07 14.96 4.92
C ASN A 31 -11.11 14.36 3.87
N ARG A 32 -10.11 15.13 3.44
CA ARG A 32 -9.13 14.72 2.42
C ARG A 32 -8.06 13.77 2.99
N LYS A 33 -8.47 12.85 3.85
CA LYS A 33 -7.58 11.88 4.49
C LYS A 33 -6.93 10.99 3.43
N SER A 34 -5.69 10.60 3.72
CA SER A 34 -4.94 9.68 2.88
C SER A 34 -5.12 8.26 3.39
N ALA A 35 -5.21 7.33 2.46
CA ALA A 35 -5.03 5.91 2.70
C ALA A 35 -3.98 5.42 1.70
N ALA A 36 -3.24 4.39 2.03
CA ALA A 36 -2.33 3.75 1.09
C ALA A 36 -2.52 2.24 1.16
N ALA A 37 -2.24 1.55 0.05
CA ALA A 37 -2.18 0.10 0.00
C ALA A 37 -0.82 -0.30 -0.57
N THR A 38 -0.15 -1.23 0.11
CA THR A 38 1.08 -1.86 -0.38
C THR A 38 0.76 -3.27 -0.84
N GLU A 39 1.09 -3.58 -2.09
CA GLU A 39 0.75 -4.86 -2.72
C GLU A 39 1.96 -5.47 -3.44
N ALA A 40 1.95 -6.79 -3.60
CA ALA A 40 2.96 -7.49 -4.39
C ALA A 40 2.37 -8.72 -5.08
N ILE A 41 2.82 -8.97 -6.31
CA ILE A 41 2.46 -10.14 -7.10
C ILE A 41 3.72 -10.76 -7.73
N SER A 42 3.70 -12.07 -7.91
CA SER A 42 4.74 -12.84 -8.57
C SER A 42 4.38 -13.14 -10.03
N ALA A 43 5.40 -13.49 -10.82
CA ALA A 43 5.20 -13.94 -12.20
C ALA A 43 4.34 -15.23 -12.32
N SER A 44 4.21 -16.01 -11.24
CA SER A 44 3.35 -17.19 -11.21
C SER A 44 1.90 -16.88 -10.83
N GLY A 45 1.55 -15.60 -10.64
CA GLY A 45 0.23 -15.15 -10.20
C GLY A 45 -0.02 -15.30 -8.71
N HIS A 46 1.00 -15.63 -7.91
CA HIS A 46 0.88 -15.59 -6.45
C HIS A 46 0.93 -14.14 -5.98
N PHE A 47 0.03 -13.74 -5.09
CA PHE A 47 -0.02 -12.39 -4.56
C PHE A 47 0.10 -12.40 -3.04
N VAL A 48 0.62 -11.31 -2.49
CA VAL A 48 0.57 -11.01 -1.07
C VAL A 48 -0.69 -10.20 -0.81
N LEU A 49 -1.41 -10.50 0.27
CA LEU A 49 -2.58 -9.73 0.67
C LEU A 49 -2.22 -8.25 0.83
N ALA A 50 -3.16 -7.37 0.49
CA ALA A 50 -2.94 -5.94 0.58
C ALA A 50 -2.62 -5.55 2.03
N PHE A 51 -1.64 -4.66 2.19
CA PHE A 51 -1.33 -4.05 3.46
C PHE A 51 -1.86 -2.62 3.45
N LEU A 52 -2.90 -2.38 4.22
CA LEU A 52 -3.64 -1.12 4.20
C LEU A 52 -3.12 -0.18 5.27
N ILE A 53 -2.72 1.03 4.85
CA ILE A 53 -2.27 2.10 5.73
C ILE A 53 -3.36 3.16 5.77
N LEU A 54 -3.94 3.39 6.94
CA LEU A 54 -5.09 4.29 7.10
C LEU A 54 -4.75 5.46 8.02
N SER A 55 -5.14 6.68 7.64
CA SER A 55 -4.82 7.89 8.40
C SER A 55 -5.74 8.10 9.62
N GLU A 56 -5.60 7.33 10.71
CA GLU A 56 -6.16 7.66 12.03
C GLU A 56 -5.30 7.07 13.17
N GLN A 57 -5.52 7.55 14.40
CA GLN A 57 -4.82 7.03 15.58
C GLN A 57 -5.52 5.82 16.22
N MET A 58 -6.84 5.70 16.06
CA MET A 58 -7.63 4.58 16.58
C MET A 58 -8.81 4.32 15.66
N HIS A 59 -8.98 3.06 15.26
CA HIS A 59 -10.12 2.62 14.48
C HIS A 59 -10.98 1.68 15.32
N MET A 60 -12.30 1.73 15.13
CA MET A 60 -13.18 0.72 15.69
C MET A 60 -13.13 -0.54 14.82
N ALA A 61 -12.96 -1.72 15.44
CA ALA A 61 -12.89 -3.00 14.71
C ALA A 61 -14.11 -3.23 13.79
N SER A 62 -15.28 -2.74 14.19
CA SER A 62 -16.51 -2.82 13.40
C SER A 62 -16.45 -2.08 12.05
N LEU A 63 -15.49 -1.18 11.84
CA LEU A 63 -15.27 -0.53 10.55
C LEU A 63 -14.71 -1.49 9.50
N TYR A 64 -14.17 -2.64 9.93
CA TYR A 64 -13.54 -3.64 9.08
C TYR A 64 -14.39 -4.90 8.91
N GLU A 65 -15.59 -4.93 9.50
CA GLU A 65 -16.58 -6.00 9.32
C GLU A 65 -17.33 -5.82 7.98
N ILE A 66 -16.57 -5.84 6.88
CA ILE A 66 -17.09 -5.77 5.51
C ILE A 66 -16.80 -7.09 4.79
N SER A 67 -17.78 -7.59 4.04
CA SER A 67 -17.74 -8.90 3.38
C SER A 67 -16.62 -9.05 2.35
N GLU A 68 -16.18 -7.93 1.77
CA GLU A 68 -15.23 -7.85 0.68
C GLU A 68 -13.77 -7.80 1.16
N LEU A 69 -13.54 -7.60 2.46
CA LEU A 69 -12.21 -7.55 3.06
C LEU A 69 -11.80 -8.93 3.55
N ASP A 70 -10.65 -9.40 3.07
CA ASP A 70 -10.09 -10.67 3.53
C ASP A 70 -9.72 -10.56 5.02
N ALA A 71 -10.05 -11.59 5.80
CA ALA A 71 -9.84 -11.59 7.25
C ALA A 71 -8.35 -11.50 7.65
N ASP A 72 -7.45 -11.94 6.77
CA ASP A 72 -6.00 -11.89 6.98
C ASP A 72 -5.38 -10.58 6.43
N THR A 73 -6.20 -9.65 5.91
CA THR A 73 -5.71 -8.33 5.45
C THR A 73 -5.09 -7.57 6.62
N ALA A 74 -3.83 -7.18 6.47
CA ALA A 74 -3.15 -6.36 7.45
C ALA A 74 -3.58 -4.90 7.31
N ILE A 75 -3.97 -4.29 8.44
CA ILE A 75 -4.39 -2.89 8.49
C ILE A 75 -3.54 -2.18 9.55
N GLN A 76 -2.78 -1.19 9.10
CA GLN A 76 -1.87 -0.42 9.92
C GLN A 76 -2.34 1.04 10.02
N PRO A 77 -2.82 1.49 11.20
CA PRO A 77 -3.11 2.90 11.42
C PRO A 77 -1.82 3.71 11.50
N THR A 78 -1.76 4.82 10.76
CA THR A 78 -0.68 5.81 10.92
C THR A 78 -1.29 7.21 11.07
N PRO A 79 -0.65 8.14 11.82
CA PRO A 79 -1.16 9.50 11.93
C PRO A 79 -1.29 10.24 10.59
N THR A 80 -0.51 9.83 9.59
CA THR A 80 -0.37 10.52 8.30
C THR A 80 -1.09 9.81 7.16
N GLY A 81 -1.35 8.50 7.27
CA GLY A 81 -1.86 7.66 6.17
C GLY A 81 -0.84 7.32 5.10
N TYR A 82 0.46 7.52 5.37
CA TYR A 82 1.55 7.16 4.48
C TYR A 82 2.42 6.07 5.11
N SER A 83 3.14 5.33 4.26
CA SER A 83 4.16 4.39 4.70
C SER A 83 5.32 5.09 5.43
N ASN A 84 5.93 4.37 6.36
CA ASN A 84 7.14 4.75 7.06
C ASN A 84 8.08 3.54 7.18
N ASN A 85 9.21 3.71 7.88
CA ASN A 85 10.21 2.65 8.00
C ASN A 85 9.66 1.43 8.75
N GLU A 86 8.87 1.67 9.79
CA GLU A 86 8.26 0.62 10.62
C GLU A 86 7.23 -0.18 9.83
N SER A 87 6.30 0.50 9.14
CA SER A 87 5.28 -0.15 8.31
C SER A 87 5.88 -0.90 7.13
N SER A 88 6.99 -0.39 6.57
CA SER A 88 7.72 -1.09 5.50
C SER A 88 8.33 -2.41 5.99
N LEU A 89 8.83 -2.44 7.22
CA LEU A 89 9.38 -3.64 7.84
C LEU A 89 8.27 -4.65 8.22
N GLU A 90 7.16 -4.18 8.79
CA GLU A 90 5.99 -5.02 9.07
C GLU A 90 5.43 -5.64 7.78
N TRP A 91 5.35 -4.86 6.71
CA TRP A 91 4.98 -5.36 5.39
C TRP A 91 5.94 -6.43 4.89
N LEU A 92 7.25 -6.26 5.08
CA LEU A 92 8.27 -7.24 4.68
C LEU A 92 8.10 -8.58 5.44
N GLN A 93 7.75 -8.53 6.73
CA GLN A 93 7.45 -9.73 7.52
C GLN A 93 6.19 -10.45 7.02
N LEU A 94 5.17 -9.68 6.61
CA LEU A 94 3.97 -10.24 5.98
C LEU A 94 4.33 -10.89 4.64
N PHE A 95 5.12 -10.22 3.81
CA PHE A 95 5.63 -10.78 2.56
C PHE A 95 6.39 -12.09 2.79
N ASP A 96 7.28 -12.15 3.79
CA ASP A 96 8.01 -13.36 4.14
C ASP A 96 7.06 -14.51 4.49
N LYS A 97 6.09 -14.26 5.38
CA LYS A 97 5.07 -15.23 5.78
C LYS A 97 4.27 -15.75 4.59
N HIS A 98 3.80 -14.87 3.71
CA HIS A 98 2.99 -15.25 2.55
C HIS A 98 3.79 -15.93 1.45
N SER A 99 5.11 -15.72 1.40
CA SER A 99 5.98 -16.30 0.38
C SER A 99 6.76 -17.52 0.85
N ALA A 100 6.65 -17.89 2.13
CA ALA A 100 7.41 -18.99 2.75
C ALA A 100 7.14 -20.36 2.08
N ASP A 101 5.91 -20.60 1.63
CA ASP A 101 5.51 -21.86 0.98
C ASP A 101 5.95 -21.95 -0.49
N LEU A 102 6.52 -20.88 -1.05
CA LEU A 102 7.08 -20.91 -2.40
C LEU A 102 8.35 -21.77 -2.38
N LYS A 103 8.39 -22.82 -3.21
CA LYS A 103 9.47 -23.83 -3.29
C LYS A 103 10.85 -23.30 -3.76
N SER A 104 11.12 -22.01 -3.62
CA SER A 104 12.38 -21.40 -4.02
C SER A 104 13.32 -21.29 -2.83
N SER A 105 14.61 -21.58 -3.05
CA SER A 105 15.65 -21.36 -2.05
C SER A 105 15.93 -19.89 -1.77
N ARG A 106 15.56 -18.98 -2.70
CA ARG A 106 15.68 -17.53 -2.54
C ARG A 106 14.53 -16.79 -3.21
N ARG A 107 14.09 -15.68 -2.61
CA ARG A 107 12.93 -14.91 -3.09
C ARG A 107 13.39 -13.52 -3.52
N LEU A 108 13.23 -13.20 -4.80
CA LEU A 108 13.54 -11.87 -5.32
C LEU A 108 12.38 -10.92 -5.02
N LEU A 109 12.67 -9.82 -4.34
CA LEU A 109 11.72 -8.76 -4.02
C LEU A 109 12.09 -7.50 -4.80
N ILE A 110 11.29 -7.16 -5.81
CA ILE A 110 11.49 -5.94 -6.63
C ILE A 110 10.75 -4.77 -5.97
N LEU A 111 11.50 -3.71 -5.69
CA LEU A 111 11.08 -2.51 -4.97
C LEU A 111 11.40 -1.25 -5.77
N ASP A 112 10.67 -0.17 -5.50
CA ASP A 112 11.09 1.16 -5.94
C ASP A 112 12.25 1.68 -5.07
N GLY A 113 12.83 2.80 -5.49
CA GLY A 113 13.95 3.44 -4.83
C GLY A 113 13.60 4.19 -3.53
N HIS A 114 12.44 3.96 -2.91
CA HIS A 114 12.00 4.73 -1.74
C HIS A 114 12.91 4.50 -0.52
N GLY A 115 13.14 5.56 0.27
CA GLY A 115 14.12 5.54 1.37
C GLY A 115 13.80 4.51 2.47
N SER A 116 12.52 4.20 2.69
CA SER A 116 12.09 3.22 3.69
C SER A 116 12.55 1.79 3.38
N HIS A 117 12.79 1.47 2.11
CA HIS A 117 13.29 0.16 1.65
C HIS A 117 14.80 -0.02 1.86
N HIS A 118 15.51 1.05 2.22
CA HIS A 118 16.98 1.07 2.32
C HIS A 118 17.47 1.15 3.77
N THR A 119 16.57 0.94 4.74
CA THR A 119 16.94 0.95 6.16
C THR A 119 17.76 -0.29 6.49
N ARG A 120 18.68 -0.14 7.45
CA ARG A 120 19.52 -1.25 7.91
C ARG A 120 18.70 -2.47 8.35
N GLN A 121 17.64 -2.22 9.12
CA GLN A 121 16.76 -3.28 9.63
C GLN A 121 16.04 -4.04 8.50
N PHE A 122 15.60 -3.32 7.46
CA PHE A 122 14.98 -3.93 6.29
C PHE A 122 15.95 -4.84 5.54
N THR A 123 17.18 -4.37 5.31
CA THR A 123 18.22 -5.16 4.63
C THR A 123 18.65 -6.36 5.46
N GLU A 124 18.90 -6.19 6.76
CA GLU A 124 19.29 -7.29 7.66
C GLU A 124 18.20 -8.37 7.70
N TYR A 125 16.93 -7.97 7.78
CA TYR A 125 15.82 -8.93 7.74
C TYR A 125 15.77 -9.69 6.41
N CYS A 126 15.99 -9.01 5.28
CA CYS A 126 16.05 -9.68 3.98
C CYS A 126 17.16 -10.74 3.93
N ASP A 127 18.36 -10.38 4.39
CA ASP A 127 19.53 -11.26 4.41
C ASP A 127 19.30 -12.50 5.30
N GLU A 128 18.67 -12.33 6.47
CA GLU A 128 18.36 -13.41 7.41
C GLU A 128 17.29 -14.39 6.89
N HIS A 129 16.42 -13.94 5.98
CA HIS A 129 15.28 -14.70 5.47
C HIS A 129 15.43 -15.15 4.00
N ASP A 130 16.63 -15.12 3.43
CA ASP A 130 16.89 -15.50 2.02
C ASP A 130 16.03 -14.70 1.01
N ILE A 131 15.74 -13.44 1.33
CA ILE A 131 15.06 -12.50 0.46
C ILE A 131 16.12 -11.61 -0.19
N ILE A 132 16.06 -11.47 -1.51
CA ILE A 132 16.96 -10.60 -2.27
C ILE A 132 16.18 -9.31 -2.59
N PRO A 133 16.45 -8.18 -1.91
CA PRO A 133 15.85 -6.91 -2.25
C PRO A 133 16.54 -6.34 -3.50
N PHE A 134 15.75 -6.01 -4.51
CA PHE A 134 16.21 -5.39 -5.75
C PHE A 134 15.52 -4.03 -5.94
N GLY A 135 16.25 -2.97 -5.63
CA GLY A 135 15.79 -1.59 -5.84
C GLY A 135 15.94 -1.17 -7.30
N MET A 136 14.84 -0.77 -7.92
CA MET A 136 14.85 -0.21 -9.28
C MET A 136 15.47 1.19 -9.29
N PRO A 137 16.19 1.57 -10.37
CA PRO A 137 16.61 2.95 -10.55
C PRO A 137 15.40 3.91 -10.59
N PRO A 138 15.58 5.18 -10.21
CA PRO A 138 14.50 6.15 -10.19
C PRO A 138 13.78 6.26 -11.54
N ASN A 139 12.45 6.39 -11.51
CA ASN A 139 11.57 6.57 -12.67
C ASN A 139 11.50 5.38 -13.66
N LEU A 140 11.82 4.16 -13.24
CA LEU A 140 11.81 2.96 -14.11
C LEU A 140 10.69 1.94 -13.82
N THR A 141 9.71 2.29 -13.00
CA THR A 141 8.57 1.39 -12.71
C THR A 141 7.76 1.03 -13.97
N HIS A 142 7.75 1.90 -14.98
CA HIS A 142 7.05 1.69 -16.26
C HIS A 142 7.65 0.58 -17.17
N VAL A 143 8.78 -0.02 -16.79
CA VAL A 143 9.46 -1.07 -17.58
C VAL A 143 9.00 -2.47 -17.18
N LEU A 144 8.32 -2.60 -16.03
CA LEU A 144 7.88 -3.86 -15.44
C LEU A 144 6.57 -4.37 -16.05
#